data_AF-A0A1T1CMR9-F1
#
_entry.id   AF-A0A1T1CMR9-F1
#
_cell.length_a   1.000
_cell.length_b   1.000
_cell.length_c   1.000
_cell.angle_alpha   90.00
_cell.angle_beta   90.00
_cell.angle_gamma   90.00
#
_symmetry.space_group_name_H-M   'P 1'
#
loop_
_entity.id
_entity.type
_entity.pdbx_description
1 polymer ?
#
loop_
_entity_poly.entity_id
_entity_poly.type
_entity_poly.pdbx_seq_one_letter_code
_entity_poly.pdbx_strand_id
1 'polypeptide(L)'
;MNNKDFEKQILEERSFYENFDEQTFGKYYYLLGHSITTFKTIAQWENEILPYLDSLRNRTGKITDWNSFPWRGTICFRHDHVMVLDESIEQIGRRLPGLKKDNGENILNEDGDWLLDTLFIENNYTEYVKISLEKYITYCSQWIDMLQRKSPQI
;
A
#
# COMPACT_ATOMS: atom_id res chain seq x y z
N MET A 1 -9.87 -0.14 23.30
CA MET A 1 -10.68 -0.82 22.28
C MET A 1 -11.12 -2.16 22.87
N ASN A 2 -12.42 -2.46 22.90
CA ASN A 2 -12.94 -3.72 23.42
C ASN A 2 -12.70 -4.85 22.38
N ASN A 3 -12.46 -6.08 22.84
CA ASN A 3 -12.25 -7.26 22.00
C ASN A 3 -13.36 -7.47 20.95
N LYS A 4 -14.61 -7.08 21.24
CA LYS A 4 -15.72 -7.13 20.28
C LYS A 4 -15.63 -6.10 19.16
N ASP A 5 -15.11 -4.91 19.44
CA ASP A 5 -14.91 -3.87 18.42
C ASP A 5 -13.77 -4.28 17.47
N PHE A 6 -12.76 -4.96 18.03
CA PHE A 6 -11.64 -5.52 17.27
C PHE A 6 -12.05 -6.68 16.36
N GLU A 7 -12.83 -7.64 16.87
CA GLU A 7 -13.35 -8.76 16.07
C GLU A 7 -14.29 -8.29 14.95
N LYS A 8 -15.16 -7.30 15.23
CA LYS A 8 -16.01 -6.67 14.22
C LYS A 8 -15.18 -6.00 13.14
N GLN A 9 -14.12 -5.29 13.52
CA GLN A 9 -13.21 -4.64 12.59
C GLN A 9 -12.49 -5.65 11.68
N ILE A 10 -11.99 -6.77 12.22
CA ILE A 10 -11.37 -7.84 11.42
C ILE A 10 -12.36 -8.44 10.42
N LEU A 11 -13.61 -8.64 10.83
CA LEU A 11 -14.65 -9.19 9.95
C LEU A 11 -15.01 -8.23 8.80
N GLU A 12 -15.03 -6.93 9.11
CA GLU A 12 -15.32 -5.87 8.14
C GLU A 12 -14.19 -5.67 7.12
N GLU A 13 -12.96 -5.69 7.60
CA GLU A 13 -11.75 -5.72 6.78
C GLU A 13 -11.78 -6.94 5.83
N ARG A 14 -12.07 -8.14 6.37
CA ARG A 14 -12.21 -9.36 5.56
C ARG A 14 -13.28 -9.26 4.47
N SER A 15 -14.46 -8.73 4.78
CA SER A 15 -15.54 -8.59 3.80
C SER A 15 -15.22 -7.56 2.71
N PHE A 16 -14.46 -6.52 3.03
CA PHE A 16 -13.93 -5.61 2.02
C PHE A 16 -12.93 -6.32 1.09
N TYR A 17 -12.08 -7.21 1.65
CA TYR A 17 -11.08 -7.96 0.88
C TYR A 17 -11.68 -8.94 -0.13
N GLU A 18 -12.86 -9.50 0.15
CA GLU A 18 -13.57 -10.40 -0.78
C GLU A 18 -14.00 -9.69 -2.08
N ASN A 19 -14.01 -8.36 -2.15
CA ASN A 19 -14.31 -7.61 -3.38
C ASN A 19 -13.12 -7.54 -4.36
N PHE A 20 -11.92 -7.93 -3.94
CA PHE A 20 -10.76 -7.97 -4.82
C PHE A 20 -10.66 -9.36 -5.47
N ASP A 21 -10.88 -9.39 -6.78
CA ASP A 21 -10.76 -10.62 -7.54
C ASP A 21 -9.29 -11.08 -7.64
N GLU A 22 -9.02 -12.27 -7.10
CA GLU A 22 -7.71 -12.94 -7.17
C GLU A 22 -7.25 -13.15 -8.62
N GLN A 23 -8.15 -13.35 -9.58
CA GLN A 23 -7.78 -13.49 -10.99
C GLN A 23 -7.22 -12.17 -11.56
N THR A 24 -7.67 -11.04 -11.03
CA THR A 24 -7.28 -9.70 -11.46
C THR A 24 -5.98 -9.22 -10.83
N PHE A 25 -5.70 -9.61 -9.57
CA PHE A 25 -4.56 -9.08 -8.80
C PHE A 25 -3.56 -10.15 -8.33
N GLY A 26 -3.79 -11.41 -8.69
CA GLY A 26 -2.96 -12.54 -8.29
C GLY A 26 -3.04 -12.84 -6.78
N LYS A 27 -2.16 -13.74 -6.31
CA LYS A 27 -2.14 -14.23 -4.92
C LYS A 27 -1.94 -13.15 -3.84
N TYR A 28 -1.50 -11.95 -4.22
CA TYR A 28 -1.20 -10.84 -3.30
C TYR A 28 -2.29 -9.77 -3.22
N TYR A 29 -3.49 -10.05 -3.76
CA TYR A 29 -4.61 -9.10 -3.77
C TYR A 29 -4.96 -8.53 -2.37
N TYR A 30 -4.71 -9.31 -1.30
CA TYR A 30 -4.93 -8.89 0.08
C TYR A 30 -4.10 -7.66 0.48
N LEU A 31 -2.95 -7.42 -0.17
CA LEU A 31 -2.10 -6.25 0.08
C LEU A 31 -2.84 -4.95 -0.26
N LEU A 32 -3.64 -4.93 -1.34
CA LEU A 32 -4.45 -3.76 -1.70
C LEU A 32 -5.45 -3.45 -0.59
N GLY A 33 -6.13 -4.49 -0.11
CA GLY A 33 -7.04 -4.41 1.02
C GLY A 33 -6.38 -3.77 2.24
N HIS A 34 -5.27 -4.33 2.71
CA HIS A 34 -4.52 -3.80 3.85
C HIS A 34 -4.10 -2.35 3.64
N SER A 35 -3.63 -1.99 2.44
CA SER A 35 -3.21 -0.62 2.13
C SER A 35 -4.36 0.39 2.27
N ILE A 36 -5.55 0.02 1.81
CA ILE A 36 -6.73 0.89 1.83
C ILE A 36 -7.28 0.96 3.26
N THR A 37 -7.41 -0.16 3.95
CA THR A 37 -7.99 -0.19 5.31
C THR A 37 -7.04 0.37 6.38
N THR A 38 -5.77 0.65 6.04
CA THR A 38 -4.81 1.34 6.91
C THR A 38 -5.33 2.68 7.41
N PHE A 39 -6.08 3.43 6.60
CA PHE A 39 -6.68 4.72 6.97
C PHE A 39 -8.11 4.53 7.49
N LYS A 40 -8.27 4.71 8.81
CA LYS A 40 -9.46 4.25 9.55
C LYS A 40 -10.58 5.28 9.68
N THR A 41 -10.29 6.56 9.47
CA THR A 41 -11.27 7.64 9.67
C THR A 41 -11.60 8.34 8.36
N ILE A 42 -12.86 8.73 8.19
CA ILE A 42 -13.31 9.55 7.06
C ILE A 42 -12.50 10.85 7.00
N ALA A 43 -12.23 11.46 8.14
CA ALA A 43 -11.44 12.69 8.22
C ALA A 43 -10.01 12.54 7.66
N GLN A 44 -9.33 11.41 7.91
CA GLN A 44 -8.01 11.14 7.31
C GLN A 44 -8.11 10.99 5.79
N TRP A 45 -9.15 10.29 5.32
CA TRP A 45 -9.39 10.14 3.88
C TRP A 45 -9.65 11.48 3.19
N GLU A 46 -10.56 12.28 3.72
CA GLU A 46 -10.99 13.53 3.11
C GLU A 46 -9.92 14.63 3.16
N ASN A 47 -9.15 14.72 4.26
CA ASN A 47 -8.21 15.82 4.47
C ASN A 47 -6.77 15.49 4.04
N GLU A 48 -6.38 14.23 4.02
CA GLU A 48 -4.99 13.83 3.74
C GLU A 48 -4.90 12.98 2.47
N ILE A 49 -5.63 11.86 2.42
CA ILE A 49 -5.37 10.84 1.41
C ILE A 49 -5.99 11.18 0.05
N LEU A 50 -7.26 11.57 -0.01
CA LEU A 50 -7.92 11.94 -1.27
C LEU A 50 -7.25 13.16 -1.94
N PRO A 51 -6.93 14.26 -1.22
CA PRO A 51 -6.19 15.38 -1.82
C PRO A 51 -4.83 14.96 -2.37
N TYR A 52 -4.12 14.07 -1.66
CA TYR A 52 -2.84 13.55 -2.14
C TYR A 52 -3.00 12.71 -3.41
N LEU A 53 -3.95 11.76 -3.43
CA LEU A 53 -4.23 10.93 -4.62
C LEU A 53 -4.68 11.78 -5.82
N ASP A 54 -5.48 12.82 -5.58
CA ASP A 54 -5.89 13.75 -6.64
C ASP A 54 -4.71 14.57 -7.17
N SER A 55 -3.82 15.04 -6.30
CA SER A 55 -2.60 15.72 -6.72
C SER A 55 -1.70 14.83 -7.58
N LEU A 56 -1.58 13.54 -7.24
CA LEU A 56 -0.83 12.56 -8.04
C LEU A 56 -1.47 12.37 -9.42
N ARG A 57 -2.79 12.19 -9.46
CA ARG A 57 -3.59 12.04 -10.69
C ARG A 57 -3.42 13.23 -11.62
N ASN A 58 -3.37 14.44 -11.06
CA ASN A 58 -3.16 15.69 -11.79
C ASN A 58 -1.68 16.00 -12.07
N ARG A 59 -0.76 15.10 -11.70
CA ARG A 59 0.70 15.27 -11.86
C ARG A 59 1.27 16.50 -11.16
N THR A 60 0.61 16.98 -10.12
CA THR A 60 1.07 18.10 -9.28
C THR A 60 1.60 17.64 -7.93
N GLY A 61 1.23 16.44 -7.50
CA GLY A 61 1.68 15.81 -6.25
C GLY A 61 3.09 15.25 -6.35
N LYS A 62 3.80 15.21 -5.22
CA LYS A 62 5.09 14.54 -5.13
C LYS A 62 4.89 13.02 -5.13
N ILE A 63 5.59 12.30 -6.01
CA ILE A 63 5.67 10.83 -5.92
C ILE A 63 6.34 10.42 -4.61
N THR A 64 6.01 9.22 -4.13
CA THR A 64 6.62 8.74 -2.90
C THR A 64 7.14 7.32 -3.02
N ASP A 65 8.36 7.13 -2.56
CA ASP A 65 9.09 5.86 -2.56
C ASP A 65 8.76 5.02 -1.32
N TRP A 66 9.13 3.75 -1.39
CA TRP A 66 8.77 2.76 -0.38
C TRP A 66 9.31 3.11 1.01
N ASN A 67 10.45 3.78 1.16
CA ASN A 67 11.00 4.11 2.49
C ASN A 67 10.47 5.44 3.08
N SER A 68 9.62 6.16 2.36
CA SER A 68 9.38 7.58 2.57
C SER A 68 8.01 7.88 3.18
N PHE A 69 7.57 7.23 4.28
CA PHE A 69 6.33 7.65 4.97
C PHE A 69 6.18 7.16 6.43
N PRO A 70 5.43 7.89 7.29
CA PRO A 70 4.88 7.38 8.55
C PRO A 70 3.90 6.21 8.42
N TRP A 71 3.42 5.86 7.22
CA TRP A 71 2.41 4.82 6.97
C TRP A 71 2.99 3.41 6.76
N ARG A 72 4.26 3.21 7.15
CA ARG A 72 5.09 2.01 6.92
C ARG A 72 5.46 1.82 5.45
N GLY A 73 6.66 1.31 5.22
CA GLY A 73 7.33 1.39 3.93
C GLY A 73 6.86 0.39 2.86
N THR A 74 5.57 0.06 2.87
CA THR A 74 4.97 -1.00 2.05
C THR A 74 4.16 -0.47 0.88
N ILE A 75 4.10 0.86 0.69
CA ILE A 75 3.33 1.49 -0.39
C ILE A 75 4.22 2.49 -1.13
N CYS A 76 4.22 2.41 -2.44
CA CYS A 76 4.86 3.36 -3.35
C CYS A 76 3.80 4.03 -4.22
N PHE A 77 3.84 5.35 -4.28
CA PHE A 77 2.91 6.17 -5.04
C PHE A 77 3.61 6.81 -6.23
N ARG A 78 3.05 6.61 -7.42
CA ARG A 78 3.48 7.23 -8.68
C ARG A 78 2.31 7.99 -9.30
N HIS A 79 2.58 8.72 -10.38
CA HIS A 79 1.56 9.51 -11.08
C HIS A 79 0.51 8.67 -11.81
N ASP A 80 0.87 7.46 -12.21
CA ASP A 80 0.06 6.59 -13.06
C ASP A 80 -0.32 5.28 -12.35
N HIS A 81 0.39 4.90 -11.30
CA HIS A 81 0.17 3.66 -10.58
C HIS A 81 0.50 3.77 -9.09
N VAL A 82 -0.06 2.82 -8.33
CA VAL A 82 0.29 2.55 -6.94
C VAL A 82 0.86 1.14 -6.88
N MET A 83 1.88 0.95 -6.05
CA MET A 83 2.40 -0.37 -5.75
C MET A 83 2.31 -0.63 -4.26
N VAL A 84 1.96 -1.85 -3.90
CA VAL A 84 1.91 -2.32 -2.52
C VAL A 84 2.77 -3.57 -2.42
N LEU A 85 3.67 -3.60 -1.45
CA LEU A 85 4.64 -4.66 -1.20
C LEU A 85 4.29 -5.38 0.09
N ASP A 86 4.53 -6.69 0.14
CA ASP A 86 4.39 -7.45 1.39
C ASP A 86 5.35 -6.94 2.48
N GLU A 87 4.84 -6.71 3.70
CA GLU A 87 5.63 -6.22 4.83
C GLU A 87 6.81 -7.16 5.15
N SER A 88 6.69 -8.45 4.86
CA SER A 88 7.82 -9.39 5.01
C SER A 88 8.98 -9.05 4.07
N ILE A 89 8.75 -8.55 2.86
CA ILE A 89 9.83 -8.10 1.97
C ILE A 89 10.49 -6.83 2.51
N GLU A 90 9.68 -5.87 2.98
CA GLU A 90 10.16 -4.65 3.63
C GLU A 90 11.07 -4.97 4.83
N GLN A 91 10.68 -5.96 5.64
CA GLN A 91 11.46 -6.42 6.79
C GLN A 91 12.67 -7.30 6.40
N ILE A 92 12.57 -8.11 5.35
CA ILE A 92 13.66 -8.98 4.88
C ILE A 92 14.81 -8.16 4.30
N GLY A 93 14.54 -7.15 3.48
CA GLY A 93 15.63 -6.35 2.93
C GLY A 93 16.22 -5.33 3.90
N ARG A 94 15.71 -5.25 5.15
CA ARG A 94 16.39 -4.65 6.31
C ARG A 94 17.27 -5.64 7.09
N ARG A 95 17.21 -6.95 6.78
CA ARG A 95 17.83 -8.03 7.57
C ARG A 95 18.77 -8.96 6.78
N LEU A 96 18.75 -8.91 5.44
CA LEU A 96 19.68 -9.71 4.63
C LEU A 96 21.05 -9.03 4.52
N PRO A 97 22.17 -9.78 4.64
CA PRO A 97 23.46 -9.28 4.21
C PRO A 97 23.35 -8.91 2.73
N GLY A 98 23.87 -7.73 2.36
CA GLY A 98 23.65 -7.19 1.03
C GLY A 98 24.00 -8.18 -0.07
N LEU A 99 23.08 -8.38 -1.04
CA LEU A 99 23.38 -9.12 -2.26
C LEU A 99 24.66 -8.54 -2.87
N LYS A 100 25.58 -9.37 -3.34
CA LYS A 100 26.85 -8.89 -3.91
C LYS A 100 26.86 -9.08 -5.42
N LYS A 101 27.38 -8.08 -6.14
CA LYS A 101 27.75 -8.22 -7.55
C LYS A 101 28.88 -9.24 -7.66
N ASP A 102 29.12 -9.75 -8.87
CA ASP A 102 30.23 -10.66 -9.16
C ASP A 102 31.61 -10.06 -8.81
N ASN A 103 31.72 -8.73 -8.76
CA ASN A 103 32.93 -8.00 -8.36
C ASN A 103 33.05 -7.80 -6.83
N GLY A 104 32.14 -8.33 -6.03
CA GLY A 104 32.14 -8.24 -4.57
C GLY A 104 31.57 -6.94 -3.98
N GLU A 105 31.15 -5.98 -4.82
CA GLU A 105 30.40 -4.80 -4.37
C GLU A 105 29.03 -5.19 -3.84
N ASN A 106 28.59 -4.55 -2.77
CA ASN A 106 27.21 -4.68 -2.30
C ASN A 106 26.26 -4.09 -3.35
N ILE A 107 25.31 -4.89 -3.82
CA ILE A 107 24.11 -4.50 -4.57
C ILE A 107 23.09 -3.83 -3.62
N LEU A 108 23.06 -4.25 -2.35
CA LEU A 108 22.14 -3.76 -1.31
C LEU A 108 22.92 -3.21 -0.11
N ASN A 109 22.61 -2.00 0.36
CA ASN A 109 23.12 -1.49 1.63
C ASN A 109 22.18 -1.81 2.80
N GLU A 110 22.74 -1.86 4.01
CA GLU A 110 22.01 -2.14 5.26
C GLU A 110 20.97 -1.06 5.59
N ASP A 111 21.05 0.10 4.94
CA ASP A 111 20.16 1.25 5.12
C ASP A 111 18.80 1.10 4.40
N GLY A 112 18.67 0.10 3.53
CA GLY A 112 17.44 -0.15 2.78
C GLY A 112 17.22 0.78 1.60
N ASP A 113 18.27 1.41 1.05
CA ASP A 113 18.15 2.35 -0.09
C ASP A 113 17.62 1.70 -1.36
N TRP A 114 17.72 0.38 -1.48
CA TRP A 114 17.11 -0.38 -2.59
C TRP A 114 15.57 -0.27 -2.59
N LEU A 115 14.95 0.05 -1.44
CA LEU A 115 13.54 0.41 -1.33
C LEU A 115 13.24 1.78 -1.98
N LEU A 116 14.22 2.49 -2.54
CA LEU A 116 13.98 3.66 -3.40
C LEU A 116 13.84 3.26 -4.87
N ASP A 117 14.35 2.09 -5.26
CA ASP A 117 14.37 1.64 -6.65
C ASP A 117 13.21 0.70 -6.95
N THR A 118 12.11 1.25 -7.46
CA THR A 118 10.95 0.45 -7.91
C THR A 118 11.32 -0.60 -8.95
N LEU A 119 12.24 -0.30 -9.88
CA LEU A 119 12.61 -1.23 -10.94
C LEU A 119 13.36 -2.44 -10.36
N PHE A 120 14.18 -2.20 -9.33
CA PHE A 120 14.82 -3.29 -8.59
C PHE A 120 13.78 -4.23 -7.95
N ILE A 121 12.74 -3.67 -7.31
CA ILE A 121 11.65 -4.47 -6.71
C ILE A 121 10.99 -5.36 -7.77
N GLU A 122 10.58 -4.75 -8.88
CA GLU A 122 9.86 -5.45 -9.95
C GLU A 122 10.67 -6.59 -10.58
N ASN A 123 12.00 -6.45 -10.62
CA ASN A 123 12.91 -7.45 -11.21
C ASN A 123 13.29 -8.58 -10.27
N ASN A 124 13.22 -8.38 -8.95
CA ASN A 124 13.78 -9.32 -7.97
C ASN A 124 12.73 -9.96 -7.05
N TYR A 125 11.53 -9.39 -6.98
CA TYR A 125 10.46 -9.86 -6.10
C TYR A 125 9.17 -10.09 -6.89
N THR A 126 8.30 -10.94 -6.36
CA THR A 126 6.97 -11.19 -6.95
C THR A 126 5.84 -10.86 -5.97
N GLU A 127 6.15 -10.65 -4.69
CA GLU A 127 5.22 -10.41 -3.60
C GLU A 127 4.80 -8.93 -3.49
N TYR A 128 4.40 -8.37 -4.63
CA TYR A 128 3.82 -7.04 -4.70
C TYR A 128 2.57 -7.04 -5.59
N VAL A 129 1.73 -6.02 -5.41
CA VAL A 129 0.66 -5.68 -6.33
C VAL A 129 0.96 -4.32 -6.95
N LYS A 130 0.88 -4.24 -8.28
CA LYS A 130 0.91 -3.00 -9.05
C LYS A 130 -0.47 -2.76 -9.65
N ILE A 131 -1.03 -1.58 -9.41
CA ILE A 131 -2.38 -1.20 -9.82
C ILE A 131 -2.36 0.21 -10.38
N SER A 132 -3.18 0.49 -11.42
CA SER A 132 -3.31 1.87 -11.91
C SER A 132 -3.84 2.79 -10.81
N LEU A 133 -3.38 4.04 -10.81
CA LEU A 133 -3.78 5.03 -9.82
C LEU A 133 -5.31 5.23 -9.84
N GLU A 134 -5.92 5.27 -11.01
CA GLU A 134 -7.38 5.39 -11.17
C GLU A 134 -8.16 4.25 -10.53
N LYS A 135 -7.70 3.01 -10.74
CA LYS A 135 -8.35 1.82 -10.16
C LYS A 135 -8.15 1.79 -8.65
N TYR A 136 -6.98 2.20 -8.15
CA TYR A 136 -6.73 2.37 -6.72
C TYR A 136 -7.66 3.40 -6.09
N ILE A 137 -7.82 4.58 -6.71
CA ILE A 137 -8.75 5.63 -6.25
C ILE A 137 -10.19 5.13 -6.22
N THR A 138 -10.59 4.30 -7.18
CA THR A 138 -11.93 3.70 -7.21
C THR A 138 -12.17 2.82 -5.98
N TYR A 139 -11.20 1.97 -5.62
CA TYR A 139 -11.32 1.15 -4.41
C TYR A 139 -11.30 1.98 -3.12
N CYS A 140 -10.48 3.03 -3.06
CA CYS A 140 -10.50 3.98 -1.95
C CYS A 140 -11.88 4.61 -1.78
N SER A 141 -12.51 5.02 -2.88
CA SER A 141 -13.84 5.64 -2.88
C SER A 141 -14.91 4.65 -2.37
N GLN A 142 -14.85 3.39 -2.81
CA GLN A 142 -15.75 2.34 -2.33
C GLN A 142 -15.60 2.08 -0.83
N TRP A 143 -14.37 2.09 -0.31
CA TRP A 143 -14.11 1.97 1.13
C TRP A 143 -14.68 3.16 1.91
N ILE A 144 -14.47 4.38 1.43
CA ILE A 144 -15.01 5.60 2.07
C ILE A 144 -16.54 5.56 2.10
N ASP A 145 -17.20 5.19 1.00
CA ASP A 145 -18.66 5.02 0.95
C ASP A 145 -19.14 4.02 2.01
N MET A 146 -18.40 2.90 2.18
CA MET A 146 -18.70 1.92 3.24
C MET A 146 -18.54 2.51 4.64
N LEU A 147 -17.50 3.31 4.89
CA LEU A 147 -17.30 4.00 6.17
C LEU A 147 -18.41 5.04 6.44
N GLN A 148 -18.82 5.80 5.43
CA GLN A 148 -19.86 6.83 5.53
C GLN A 148 -21.24 6.25 5.81
N ARG A 149 -21.66 5.18 5.12
CA ARG A 149 -22.95 4.50 5.37
C ARG A 149 -23.07 3.95 6.80
N LYS A 150 -21.95 3.69 7.45
CA LYS A 150 -21.87 3.15 8.82
C LYS A 150 -21.71 4.23 9.89
N SER A 151 -21.36 5.45 9.52
CA SER A 151 -21.33 6.57 10.46
C SER A 151 -22.77 6.98 10.75
N PRO A 152 -23.22 7.00 12.02
CA PRO A 152 -24.56 7.45 12.33
C PRO A 152 -24.72 8.88 11.81
N GLN A 153 -25.78 9.11 11.03
CA GLN A 153 -26.20 10.48 10.70
C GLN A 153 -26.58 11.14 12.03
N ILE A 154 -25.70 12.00 12.54
CA ILE A 154 -25.98 12.89 13.68
C ILE A 154 -26.64 14.14 13.14
#